data_AF-U1LY49-F1
#
_entry.id   AF-U1LY49-F1
#
_cell.length_a   1.000
_cell.length_b   1.000
_cell.length_c   1.000
_cell.angle_alpha   90.00
_cell.angle_beta   90.00
_cell.angle_gamma   90.00
#
_symmetry.space_group_name_H-M   'P 1'
#
loop_
_entity.id
_entity.type
_entity.pdbx_description
1 polymer ?
#
loop_
_entity_poly.entity_id
_entity_poly.type
_entity_poly.pdbx_seq_one_letter_code
_entity_poly.pdbx_strand_id
1 'polypeptide(L)'
;MNKKTKRFTSSALVVGALLLGAGSASAATFGTASSGASTEESFQIKYNGAAWNYSNSAYKWTSFKYTRDGRTLLSKVAYSSKVTGSVWDDLRWGDKYTTKFGWARGALK
;
A
#
# COMPACT_ATOMS: atom_id res chain seq x y z
N MET A 1 -50.76 6.45 -13.52
CA MET A 1 -50.16 7.20 -12.38
C MET A 1 -49.70 8.58 -12.85
N ASN A 2 -50.20 9.67 -12.28
CA ASN A 2 -49.89 11.03 -12.75
C ASN A 2 -48.44 11.44 -12.41
N LYS A 3 -47.88 12.45 -13.10
CA LYS A 3 -46.47 12.88 -12.94
C LYS A 3 -46.14 13.30 -11.50
N LYS A 4 -47.11 13.85 -10.76
CA LYS A 4 -46.92 14.27 -9.36
C LYS A 4 -46.78 13.06 -8.44
N THR A 5 -47.61 12.04 -8.63
CA THR A 5 -47.52 10.78 -7.87
C THR A 5 -46.19 10.08 -8.11
N LYS A 6 -45.69 10.01 -9.36
CA LYS A 6 -44.37 9.42 -9.68
C LYS A 6 -43.22 10.11 -8.94
N ARG A 7 -43.21 11.46 -8.92
CA ARG A 7 -42.17 12.24 -8.21
C ARG A 7 -42.21 12.02 -6.70
N PHE A 8 -43.41 11.91 -6.14
CA PHE A 8 -43.58 11.62 -4.71
C PHE A 8 -43.08 10.20 -4.36
N THR A 9 -43.43 9.19 -5.16
CA THR A 9 -42.95 7.81 -4.90
C THR A 9 -41.44 7.69 -5.03
N SER A 10 -40.82 8.33 -6.05
CA SER A 10 -39.36 8.34 -6.18
C SER A 10 -38.67 9.04 -5.02
N SER A 11 -39.23 10.15 -4.53
CA SER A 11 -38.66 10.87 -3.38
C SER A 11 -38.81 10.08 -2.09
N ALA A 12 -39.96 9.43 -1.88
CA ALA A 12 -40.19 8.56 -0.74
C ALA A 12 -39.30 7.30 -0.75
N LEU A 13 -39.03 6.74 -1.93
CA LEU A 13 -38.08 5.63 -2.10
C LEU A 13 -36.64 6.05 -1.79
N VAL A 14 -36.21 7.24 -2.21
CA VAL A 14 -34.87 7.76 -1.90
C VAL A 14 -34.71 8.03 -0.40
N VAL A 15 -35.72 8.64 0.24
CA VAL A 15 -35.71 8.85 1.70
C VAL A 15 -35.76 7.52 2.45
N GLY A 16 -36.57 6.57 1.99
CA GLY A 16 -36.62 5.21 2.55
C GLY A 16 -35.28 4.47 2.41
N ALA A 17 -34.60 4.60 1.27
CA ALA A 17 -33.27 4.01 1.06
C ALA A 17 -32.19 4.68 1.92
N LEU A 18 -32.29 5.99 2.18
CA LEU A 18 -31.36 6.70 3.08
C LEU A 18 -31.61 6.33 4.56
N LEU A 19 -32.87 6.10 4.96
CA LEU A 19 -33.23 5.70 6.32
C LEU A 19 -32.93 4.21 6.60
N LEU A 20 -33.07 3.34 5.59
CA LEU A 20 -32.77 1.90 5.70
C LEU A 20 -31.30 1.57 5.36
N GLY A 21 -30.60 2.48 4.67
CA GLY A 21 -29.18 2.37 4.31
C GLY A 21 -28.22 3.03 5.30
N ALA A 22 -28.74 3.72 6.31
CA ALA A 22 -27.97 4.09 7.50
C ALA A 22 -27.79 2.86 8.38
N GLY A 23 -27.08 1.86 7.86
CA GLY A 23 -26.43 0.88 8.70
C GLY A 23 -25.55 1.68 9.65
N SER A 24 -25.94 1.71 10.93
CA SER A 24 -25.04 2.04 12.01
C SER A 24 -23.74 1.29 11.73
N ALA A 25 -22.66 2.05 11.43
CA ALA A 25 -21.33 1.49 11.46
C ALA A 25 -21.24 0.73 12.80
N SER A 26 -20.85 -0.54 12.74
CA SER A 26 -20.66 -1.39 13.91
C SER A 26 -19.52 -0.80 14.75
N ALA A 27 -19.79 0.28 15.47
CA ALA A 27 -18.90 0.92 16.42
C ALA A 27 -19.10 0.24 17.77
N ALA A 28 -18.89 -1.08 17.83
CA ALA A 28 -18.78 -1.87 19.06
C ALA A 28 -18.36 -3.32 18.73
N THR A 29 -17.09 -3.61 18.40
CA THR A 29 -16.65 -5.01 18.15
C THR A 29 -15.10 -5.01 18.09
N PHE A 30 -14.29 -5.35 19.09
CA PHE A 30 -14.41 -6.31 20.19
C PHE A 30 -13.71 -5.73 21.44
N GLY A 31 -14.38 -5.61 22.58
CA GLY A 31 -13.69 -5.30 23.85
C GLY A 31 -14.25 -4.17 24.70
N THR A 32 -13.53 -3.91 25.79
CA THR A 32 -13.77 -2.89 26.82
C THR A 32 -12.54 -1.99 26.97
N ALA A 33 -12.61 -0.99 27.87
CA ALA A 33 -11.46 -0.20 28.28
C ALA A 33 -10.31 -1.02 28.90
N SER A 34 -10.58 -2.27 29.32
CA SER A 34 -9.60 -3.16 29.94
C SER A 34 -9.16 -4.34 29.07
N SER A 35 -9.86 -4.66 27.98
CA SER A 35 -9.49 -5.76 27.08
C SER A 35 -10.28 -5.72 25.79
N GLY A 36 -9.60 -5.67 24.64
CA GLY A 36 -10.24 -5.69 23.33
C GLY A 36 -9.40 -6.27 22.20
N ALA A 37 -10.05 -6.50 21.07
CA ALA A 37 -9.49 -7.03 19.83
C ALA A 37 -10.11 -6.31 18.62
N SER A 38 -9.41 -6.36 17.49
CA SER A 38 -9.84 -5.80 16.20
C SER A 38 -9.48 -6.80 15.11
N THR A 39 -10.35 -6.89 14.10
CA THR A 39 -10.07 -7.59 12.85
C THR A 39 -9.85 -6.53 11.77
N GLU A 40 -8.62 -6.40 11.29
CA GLU A 40 -8.29 -5.55 10.13
C GLU A 40 -7.86 -6.46 8.97
N GLU A 41 -8.59 -6.36 7.85
CA GLU A 41 -8.15 -6.95 6.58
C GLU A 41 -7.26 -5.94 5.87
N SER A 42 -5.97 -6.26 5.71
CA SER A 42 -5.01 -5.40 5.01
C SER A 42 -4.53 -6.06 3.72
N PHE A 43 -4.57 -5.32 2.61
CA PHE A 43 -3.92 -5.72 1.36
C PHE A 43 -2.61 -4.95 1.20
N GLN A 44 -1.50 -5.68 1.10
CA GLN A 44 -0.16 -5.10 1.00
C GLN A 44 0.60 -5.64 -0.21
N ILE A 45 1.39 -4.79 -0.83
CA ILE A 45 2.34 -5.12 -1.90
C ILE A 45 3.71 -5.35 -1.27
N LYS A 46 4.36 -6.46 -1.62
CA LYS A 46 5.74 -6.74 -1.23
C LYS A 46 6.68 -6.53 -2.40
N TYR A 47 7.62 -5.60 -2.25
CA TYR A 47 8.72 -5.42 -3.20
C TYR A 47 9.92 -6.23 -2.73
N ASN A 48 10.39 -7.17 -3.55
CA ASN A 48 11.59 -7.95 -3.28
C ASN A 48 12.71 -7.49 -4.22
N GLY A 49 13.80 -7.00 -3.64
CA GLY A 49 14.96 -6.54 -4.38
C GLY A 49 16.17 -7.43 -4.13
N ALA A 50 17.05 -7.49 -5.14
CA ALA A 50 18.34 -8.14 -5.03
C ALA A 50 19.38 -7.35 -5.83
N ALA A 51 20.61 -7.29 -5.30
CA ALA A 51 21.79 -6.90 -6.05
C ALA A 51 22.86 -7.95 -5.86
N TRP A 52 23.65 -8.21 -6.91
CA TRP A 52 24.78 -9.11 -6.85
C TRP A 52 25.96 -8.50 -7.59
N ASN A 53 27.16 -8.74 -7.06
CA ASN A 53 28.42 -8.37 -7.68
C ASN A 53 29.43 -9.45 -7.30
N TYR A 54 29.88 -10.26 -8.27
CA TYR A 54 30.84 -11.33 -8.03
C TYR A 54 32.23 -10.95 -8.55
N SER A 55 33.23 -11.77 -8.26
CA SER A 55 34.65 -11.48 -8.55
C SER A 55 34.95 -11.22 -10.04
N ASN A 56 34.14 -11.78 -10.95
CA ASN A 56 34.27 -11.57 -12.39
C ASN A 56 33.50 -10.35 -12.93
N SER A 57 32.92 -9.53 -12.06
CA SER A 57 32.17 -8.34 -12.46
C SER A 57 33.08 -7.24 -12.99
N ALA A 58 32.63 -6.55 -14.04
CA ALA A 58 33.25 -5.32 -14.55
C ALA A 58 32.94 -4.09 -13.68
N TYR A 59 32.27 -4.26 -12.54
CA TYR A 59 31.90 -3.17 -11.63
C TYR A 59 32.41 -3.45 -10.22
N LYS A 60 32.77 -2.38 -9.50
CA LYS A 60 33.28 -2.48 -8.12
C LYS A 60 32.18 -2.90 -7.13
N TRP A 61 30.94 -2.53 -7.43
CA TRP A 61 29.77 -2.87 -6.64
C TRP A 61 28.49 -2.70 -7.47
N THR A 62 27.43 -3.37 -7.03
CA THR A 62 26.06 -3.21 -7.53
C THR A 62 25.15 -2.94 -6.34
N SER A 63 24.19 -2.03 -6.48
CA SER A 63 23.26 -1.67 -5.41
C SER A 63 21.84 -1.58 -5.91
N PHE A 64 20.90 -1.74 -4.98
CA PHE A 64 19.52 -1.35 -5.19
C PHE A 64 19.00 -0.56 -4.00
N LYS A 65 17.96 0.24 -4.23
CA LYS A 65 17.21 0.94 -3.21
C LYS A 65 15.73 1.02 -3.55
N TYR A 66 14.92 1.17 -2.51
CA TYR A 66 13.51 1.53 -2.63
C TYR A 66 13.29 2.89 -1.98
N THR A 67 12.60 3.78 -2.67
CA THR A 67 12.27 5.12 -2.18
C THR A 67 10.78 5.41 -2.29
N ARG A 68 10.21 6.14 -1.34
CA ARG A 68 8.81 6.59 -1.35
C ARG A 68 8.76 8.00 -0.79
N ASP A 69 8.10 8.93 -1.47
CA ASP A 69 8.00 10.33 -1.06
C ASP A 69 9.36 10.99 -0.72
N GLY A 70 10.39 10.73 -1.54
CA GLY A 70 11.75 11.21 -1.30
C GLY A 70 12.51 10.52 -0.16
N ARG A 71 11.86 9.63 0.61
CA ARG A 71 12.50 8.86 1.69
C ARG A 71 13.03 7.54 1.17
N THR A 72 14.19 7.13 1.65
CA THR A 72 14.73 5.79 1.37
C THR A 72 14.17 4.79 2.37
N LEU A 73 13.49 3.76 1.86
CA LEU A 73 12.92 2.68 2.67
C LEU A 73 13.93 1.54 2.87
N LEU A 74 14.74 1.27 1.84
CA LEU A 74 15.77 0.25 1.86
C LEU A 74 16.88 0.65 0.89
N SER A 75 18.13 0.39 1.26
CA SER A 75 19.27 0.43 0.35
C SER A 75 20.25 -0.69 0.68
N LYS A 76 20.70 -1.41 -0.33
CA LYS A 76 21.63 -2.54 -0.20
C LYS A 76 22.68 -2.47 -1.29
N VAL A 77 23.92 -2.78 -0.93
CA VAL A 77 25.08 -2.79 -1.84
C VAL A 77 25.77 -4.14 -1.75
N ALA A 78 26.07 -4.73 -2.91
CA ALA A 78 26.86 -5.93 -3.08
C ALA A 78 28.24 -5.58 -3.67
N TYR A 79 29.31 -6.06 -3.04
CA TYR A 79 30.69 -5.85 -3.49
C TYR A 79 31.30 -7.12 -4.10
N SER A 80 31.18 -8.26 -3.41
CA SER A 80 31.68 -9.57 -3.86
C SER A 80 30.71 -10.68 -3.43
N SER A 81 29.42 -10.36 -3.46
CA SER A 81 28.35 -11.19 -2.90
C SER A 81 27.00 -10.89 -3.56
N LYS A 82 25.95 -11.53 -3.07
CA LYS A 82 24.55 -11.19 -3.33
C LYS A 82 23.93 -10.64 -2.05
N VAL A 83 23.15 -9.57 -2.18
CA VAL A 83 22.33 -9.00 -1.11
C VAL A 83 20.89 -8.96 -1.56
N THR A 84 19.97 -9.20 -0.63
CA THR A 84 18.52 -9.14 -0.86
C THR A 84 17.86 -8.31 0.23
N GLY A 85 16.63 -7.91 -0.02
CA GLY A 85 15.79 -7.27 0.98
C GLY A 85 14.42 -6.96 0.42
N SER A 86 13.48 -6.70 1.32
CA SER A 86 12.09 -6.46 0.96
C SER A 86 11.56 -5.21 1.65
N VAL A 87 10.63 -4.53 0.99
CA VAL A 87 9.81 -3.49 1.61
C VAL A 87 8.35 -3.81 1.37
N TRP A 88 7.53 -3.49 2.36
CA TRP A 88 6.08 -3.60 2.27
C TRP A 88 5.48 -2.24 1.93
N ASP A 89 4.40 -2.26 1.18
CA ASP A 89 3.63 -1.10 0.79
C ASP A 89 2.15 -1.42 0.86
N ASP A 90 1.34 -0.40 1.03
CA ASP A 90 -0.10 -0.50 1.00
C ASP A 90 -0.62 0.02 -0.35
N LEU A 91 -1.77 -0.46 -0.79
CA LEU A 91 -2.30 -0.10 -2.11
C LEU A 91 -2.95 1.29 -2.06
N ARG A 92 -2.14 2.34 -2.25
CA ARG A 92 -2.60 3.73 -2.38
C ARG A 92 -2.16 4.33 -3.71
N TRP A 93 -3.06 5.14 -4.29
CA TRP A 93 -2.81 5.83 -5.55
C TRP A 93 -2.11 7.18 -5.32
N GLY A 94 -1.06 7.44 -6.11
CA GLY A 94 -0.34 8.71 -6.13
C GLY A 94 1.17 8.57 -5.93
N ASP A 95 1.92 9.53 -6.46
CA ASP A 95 3.40 9.52 -6.43
C ASP A 95 3.98 9.49 -5.02
N LYS A 96 3.31 10.13 -4.06
CA LYS A 96 3.69 10.12 -2.64
C LYS A 96 3.65 8.72 -2.02
N TYR A 97 2.74 7.88 -2.45
CA TYR A 97 2.55 6.54 -1.89
C TYR A 97 3.25 5.46 -2.70
N THR A 98 3.67 5.77 -3.92
CA THR A 98 4.29 4.79 -4.81
C THR A 98 5.73 4.52 -4.43
N THR A 99 6.04 3.29 -4.06
CA THR A 99 7.43 2.83 -3.91
C THR A 99 8.13 2.75 -5.27
N LYS A 100 9.28 3.43 -5.37
CA LYS A 100 10.12 3.48 -6.59
C LYS A 100 11.39 2.66 -6.38
N PHE A 101 11.70 1.80 -7.34
CA PHE A 101 12.96 1.06 -7.38
C PHE A 101 14.05 1.92 -8.02
N GLY A 102 15.24 1.90 -7.42
CA GLY A 102 16.44 2.46 -8.01
C GLY A 102 17.59 1.48 -7.91
N TRP A 103 18.49 1.49 -8.89
CA TRP A 103 19.70 0.70 -8.88
C TRP A 103 20.89 1.53 -9.33
N ALA A 104 22.08 1.15 -8.89
CA ALA A 104 23.32 1.81 -9.27
C ALA A 104 24.48 0.82 -9.21
N ARG A 105 25.60 1.18 -9.85
CA ARG A 105 26.84 0.40 -9.87
C ARG A 105 28.06 1.32 -9.83
N GLY A 106 29.15 0.84 -9.25
CA GLY A 106 30.42 1.57 -9.19
C GLY A 106 31.35 1.21 -10.34
N ALA A 107 32.01 2.21 -10.93
CA ALA A 107 33.05 1.98 -11.92
C ALA A 107 34.22 1.16 -11.34
N LEU A 108 34.76 0.22 -12.13
CA LEU A 108 36.09 -0.33 -11.89
C LEU A 108 37.09 0.79 -12.19
N LYS A 109 37.98 1.10 -11.24
CA LYS A 109 39.07 2.03 -11.50
C LYS A 109 40.02 1.48 -12.55
#